data_AF-A0A966Q508-F1
#
_entry.id   AF-A0A966Q508-F1
#
_cell.length_a   1.000
_cell.length_b   1.000
_cell.length_c   1.000
_cell.angle_alpha   90.00
_cell.angle_beta   90.00
_cell.angle_gamma   90.00
#
_symmetry.space_group_name_H-M   'P 1'
#
loop_
_entity.id
_entity.type
_entity.pdbx_description
1 polymer ?
#
loop_
_entity_poly.entity_id
_entity_poly.type
_entity_poly.pdbx_seq_one_letter_code
_entity_poly.pdbx_strand_id
1 'polypeptide(L)'
;TNKTINASNNTITNVSLTSSVTGTLPIANGGTGQTTASNAINALVPTQTSNSGKYLTTNGTAVSWGTVDALPSQTGNAGKYLTTNGTTASWASVTTDPTPTAFLLMGA
;
A
#
# COMPACT_ATOMS: atom_id res chain seq x y z
N THR A 1 -24.59 -4.88 37.20
CA THR A 1 -24.88 -3.44 37.28
C THR A 1 -23.59 -2.68 37.13
N ASN A 2 -23.58 -1.58 36.38
CA ASN A 2 -22.42 -0.70 36.32
C ASN A 2 -22.16 -0.16 37.74
N LYS A 3 -20.91 -0.20 38.19
CA LYS A 3 -20.50 0.44 39.45
C LYS A 3 -19.80 1.74 39.13
N THR A 4 -20.32 2.82 39.69
CA THR A 4 -19.68 4.14 39.63
C THR A 4 -18.66 4.24 40.75
N ILE A 5 -17.40 4.50 40.42
CA ILE A 5 -16.31 4.66 41.39
C ILE A 5 -15.86 6.13 41.35
N ASN A 6 -16.07 6.87 42.46
CA ASN A 6 -15.95 8.33 42.51
C ASN A 6 -14.78 8.85 43.36
N ALA A 7 -13.86 8.00 43.82
CA ALA A 7 -12.67 8.48 44.52
C ALA A 7 -11.65 9.07 43.52
N SER A 8 -10.81 10.00 43.98
CA SER A 8 -9.85 10.72 43.12
C SER A 8 -8.75 9.82 42.54
N ASN A 9 -8.44 8.71 43.21
CA ASN A 9 -7.39 7.76 42.83
C ASN A 9 -7.97 6.34 42.85
N ASN A 10 -8.37 5.83 41.69
CA ASN A 10 -8.87 4.46 41.56
C ASN A 10 -7.84 3.62 40.82
N THR A 11 -7.19 2.70 41.52
CA THR A 11 -6.34 1.69 40.91
C THR A 11 -7.14 0.40 40.72
N ILE A 12 -7.39 0.02 39.48
CA ILE A 12 -8.05 -1.25 39.14
C ILE A 12 -6.98 -2.15 38.50
N THR A 13 -6.51 -3.15 39.25
CA THR A 13 -5.37 -3.98 38.85
C THR A 13 -5.75 -5.12 37.90
N ASN A 14 -7.03 -5.43 37.75
CA ASN A 14 -7.52 -6.58 36.99
C ASN A 14 -8.59 -6.17 35.97
N VAL A 15 -8.23 -5.26 35.06
CA VAL A 15 -9.09 -4.91 33.93
C VAL A 15 -8.85 -5.87 32.78
N SER A 16 -9.86 -6.67 32.43
CA SER A 16 -9.81 -7.47 31.21
C SER A 16 -10.10 -6.58 30.01
N LEU A 17 -9.15 -6.46 29.08
CA LEU A 17 -9.33 -5.63 27.89
C LEU A 17 -10.40 -6.18 26.92
N THR A 18 -10.72 -7.48 27.00
CA THR A 18 -11.68 -8.13 26.11
C THR A 18 -13.11 -8.15 26.65
N SER A 19 -13.30 -7.97 27.97
CA SER A 19 -14.62 -8.09 28.61
C SER A 19 -15.00 -6.90 29.49
N SER A 20 -14.02 -6.15 30.02
CA SER A 20 -14.28 -4.97 30.86
C SER A 20 -14.24 -3.65 30.09
N VAL A 21 -13.61 -3.62 28.91
CA VAL A 21 -13.59 -2.45 28.01
C VAL A 21 -14.57 -2.73 26.86
N THR A 22 -15.74 -2.09 26.90
CA THR A 22 -16.79 -2.25 25.88
C THR A 22 -16.75 -1.19 24.79
N GLY A 23 -15.97 -0.13 24.99
CA GLY A 23 -15.68 0.90 23.98
C GLY A 23 -14.36 0.65 23.26
N THR A 24 -13.94 1.62 22.45
CA THR A 24 -12.64 1.57 21.78
C THR A 24 -11.52 1.85 22.78
N LEU A 25 -10.51 0.98 22.86
CA LEU A 25 -9.26 1.27 23.57
C LEU A 25 -8.35 2.10 22.66
N PRO A 26 -7.96 3.34 23.05
CA PRO A 26 -7.05 4.13 22.25
C PRO A 26 -5.74 3.41 22.00
N ILE A 27 -5.17 3.65 20.82
CA ILE A 27 -3.96 2.96 20.36
C ILE A 27 -2.80 3.12 21.35
N ALA A 28 -2.65 4.32 21.93
CA ALA A 28 -1.62 4.64 22.91
C ALA A 28 -1.73 3.86 24.23
N ASN A 29 -2.87 3.23 24.50
CA ASN A 29 -3.20 2.59 25.77
C ASN A 29 -3.39 1.06 25.65
N GLY A 30 -2.75 0.42 24.67
CA GLY A 30 -2.53 -1.04 24.73
C GLY A 30 -3.31 -1.91 23.74
N GLY A 31 -4.04 -1.35 22.76
CA GLY A 31 -4.71 -2.15 21.72
C GLY A 31 -3.76 -3.02 20.88
N THR A 32 -2.49 -2.62 20.78
CA THR A 32 -1.39 -3.34 20.13
C THR A 32 -0.13 -3.44 21.01
N GLY A 33 -0.22 -2.98 22.26
CA GLY A 33 0.94 -2.81 23.16
C GLY A 33 1.89 -1.68 22.77
N GLN A 34 1.51 -0.79 21.85
CA GLN A 34 2.34 0.31 21.34
C GLN A 34 1.81 1.67 21.79
N THR A 35 2.69 2.62 22.08
CA THR A 35 2.31 3.97 22.57
C THR A 35 2.25 5.03 21.48
N THR A 36 2.58 4.69 20.23
CA THR A 36 2.53 5.58 19.07
C THR A 36 1.76 4.95 17.92
N ALA A 37 1.11 5.79 17.10
CA ALA A 37 0.34 5.30 15.95
C ALA A 37 1.22 4.54 14.94
N SER A 38 2.44 5.04 14.68
CA SER A 38 3.40 4.39 13.78
C SER A 38 3.79 2.98 14.24
N ASN A 39 4.17 2.84 15.51
CA ASN A 39 4.55 1.52 16.04
C ASN A 39 3.36 0.55 16.07
N ALA A 40 2.16 1.05 16.35
CA ALA A 40 0.97 0.23 16.33
C ALA A 40 0.61 -0.28 14.92
N ILE A 41 0.74 0.54 13.89
CA ILE A 41 0.60 0.10 12.49
C ILE A 41 1.64 -0.99 12.20
N ASN A 42 2.90 -0.77 12.60
CA ASN A 42 3.96 -1.77 12.42
C ASN A 42 3.66 -3.11 13.13
N ALA A 43 2.92 -3.08 14.24
CA ALA A 43 2.48 -4.26 14.97
C ALA A 43 1.27 -4.99 14.32
N LEU A 44 0.52 -4.31 13.45
CA LEU A 44 -0.68 -4.87 12.80
C LEU A 44 -0.44 -5.41 11.39
N VAL A 45 0.73 -5.14 10.81
CA VAL A 45 1.10 -5.57 9.45
C VAL A 45 2.09 -6.74 9.49
N PRO A 46 2.24 -7.52 8.41
CA PRO A 46 3.28 -8.55 8.33
C PRO A 46 4.68 -7.95 8.54
N THR A 47 5.64 -8.77 8.97
CA THR A 47 7.02 -8.33 9.24
C THR A 47 7.59 -7.43 8.13
N GLN A 48 8.18 -6.30 8.52
CA GLN A 48 8.76 -5.34 7.57
C GLN A 48 10.17 -5.73 7.11
N THR A 49 10.84 -6.64 7.83
CA THR A 49 12.19 -7.09 7.49
C THR A 49 12.21 -7.62 6.06
N SER A 50 13.12 -7.10 5.23
CA SER A 50 13.28 -7.45 3.82
C SER A 50 12.09 -7.11 2.90
N ASN A 51 11.19 -6.21 3.32
CA ASN A 51 10.03 -5.75 2.52
C ASN A 51 10.09 -4.25 2.16
N SER A 52 11.27 -3.63 2.22
CA SER A 52 11.46 -2.24 1.73
C SER A 52 11.11 -2.13 0.25
N GLY A 53 10.39 -1.06 -0.12
CA GLY A 53 9.92 -0.81 -1.50
C GLY A 53 8.69 -1.63 -1.94
N LYS A 54 8.15 -2.48 -1.06
CA LYS A 54 6.89 -3.21 -1.30
C LYS A 54 5.68 -2.41 -0.79
N TYR A 55 4.49 -2.89 -1.13
CA TYR A 55 3.22 -2.36 -0.63
C TYR A 55 2.40 -3.44 0.07
N LEU A 56 1.48 -3.04 0.93
CA LEU A 56 0.52 -3.97 1.53
C LEU A 56 -0.60 -4.29 0.54
N THR A 57 -0.85 -5.57 0.33
CA THR A 57 -1.94 -6.09 -0.49
C THR A 57 -2.79 -7.08 0.30
N THR A 58 -3.89 -7.55 -0.29
CA THR A 58 -4.79 -8.53 0.31
C THR A 58 -5.27 -9.52 -0.73
N ASN A 59 -5.46 -10.77 -0.31
CA ASN A 59 -6.16 -11.80 -1.09
C ASN A 59 -7.61 -12.00 -0.65
N GLY A 60 -8.16 -11.09 0.17
CA GLY A 60 -9.49 -11.20 0.78
C GLY A 60 -9.51 -11.86 2.16
N THR A 61 -8.43 -12.53 2.56
CA THR A 61 -8.32 -13.22 3.85
C THR A 61 -7.14 -12.72 4.69
N ALA A 62 -6.00 -12.43 4.07
CA ALA A 62 -4.79 -12.02 4.74
C ALA A 62 -4.15 -10.80 4.08
N VAL A 63 -3.64 -9.89 4.92
CA VAL A 63 -2.74 -8.82 4.48
C VAL A 63 -1.35 -9.41 4.23
N SER A 64 -0.73 -9.07 3.10
CA SER A 64 0.60 -9.55 2.71
C SER A 64 1.39 -8.46 1.98
N TRP A 65 2.70 -8.65 1.83
CA TRP A 65 3.54 -7.74 1.05
C TRP A 65 3.54 -8.12 -0.44
N GLY A 66 3.16 -7.17 -1.30
CA GLY A 66 3.23 -7.28 -2.75
C GLY A 66 4.44 -6.51 -3.32
N THR A 67 5.04 -7.04 -4.38
CA THR A 67 6.06 -6.34 -5.15
C THR A 67 5.42 -5.35 -6.12
N VAL A 68 5.96 -4.14 -6.22
CA VAL A 68 5.59 -3.20 -7.28
C VAL A 68 6.11 -3.75 -8.60
N ASP A 69 5.24 -3.90 -9.59
CA ASP A 69 5.66 -4.18 -10.96
C ASP A 69 6.26 -2.90 -11.56
N ALA A 70 7.59 -2.84 -11.56
CA ALA A 70 8.32 -1.64 -11.96
C ALA A 70 8.42 -1.57 -13.48
N LEU A 71 8.32 -0.34 -14.00
CA LEU A 71 8.64 -0.09 -15.40
C LEU A 71 10.12 -0.42 -15.69
N PRO A 72 10.45 -0.84 -16.93
CA PRO A 72 11.84 -0.87 -17.37
C PRO A 72 12.51 0.50 -17.19
N SER A 73 13.83 0.51 -17.00
CA SER A 73 14.61 1.75 -16.77
C SER A 73 14.17 2.89 -17.70
N GLN A 74 13.76 4.01 -17.12
CA GLN A 74 13.26 5.16 -17.90
C GLN A 74 14.39 6.01 -18.47
N THR A 75 15.60 5.93 -17.90
CA THR A 75 16.76 6.71 -18.32
C THR A 75 17.09 6.45 -19.79
N GLY A 76 17.16 7.51 -20.59
CA GLY A 76 17.45 7.42 -22.03
C GLY A 76 16.26 7.02 -22.92
N ASN A 77 15.04 6.93 -22.38
CA ASN A 77 13.84 6.54 -23.12
C ASN A 77 12.83 7.68 -23.34
N ALA A 78 13.28 8.94 -23.29
CA ALA A 78 12.45 10.10 -23.62
C ALA A 78 11.92 10.00 -25.07
N GLY A 79 10.63 10.28 -25.26
CA GLY A 79 9.96 10.19 -26.58
C GLY A 79 9.60 8.77 -27.04
N LYS A 80 9.88 7.74 -26.24
CA LYS A 80 9.46 6.35 -26.49
C LYS A 80 8.13 6.06 -25.80
N TYR A 81 7.52 4.93 -26.16
CA TYR A 81 6.33 4.39 -25.49
C TYR A 81 6.64 3.01 -24.90
N LEU A 82 5.87 2.63 -23.88
CA LEU A 82 5.91 1.29 -23.32
C LEU A 82 5.13 0.33 -24.20
N THR A 83 5.73 -0.80 -24.54
CA THR A 83 5.11 -1.93 -25.23
C THR A 83 5.30 -3.21 -24.43
N THR A 84 4.49 -4.23 -24.71
CA THR A 84 4.55 -5.53 -24.03
C THR A 84 4.39 -6.67 -25.03
N ASN A 85 5.08 -7.79 -24.76
CA ASN A 85 4.88 -9.05 -25.46
C ASN A 85 3.95 -10.02 -24.69
N GLY A 86 3.25 -9.53 -23.66
CA GLY A 86 2.42 -10.33 -22.76
C GLY A 86 3.16 -10.89 -21.54
N THR A 87 4.49 -10.73 -21.46
CA THR A 87 5.30 -11.16 -20.30
C THR A 87 6.23 -10.07 -19.77
N THR A 88 6.79 -9.23 -20.64
CA THR A 88 7.72 -8.16 -20.25
C THR A 88 7.34 -6.83 -20.87
N ALA A 89 7.31 -5.78 -20.06
CA ALA A 89 7.26 -4.41 -20.57
C ALA A 89 8.63 -4.02 -21.16
N SER A 90 8.62 -3.22 -22.24
CA SER A 90 9.83 -2.72 -22.92
C SER A 90 9.57 -1.37 -23.58
N TRP A 91 10.62 -0.60 -23.85
CA TRP A 91 10.51 0.70 -24.54
C TRP A 91 10.63 0.53 -26.05
N ALA A 92 9.73 1.14 -26.81
CA ALA A 92 9.74 1.18 -28.27
C ALA A 92 9.75 2.61 -28.81
N SER A 93 10.42 2.81 -29.94
CA SER A 93 10.47 4.11 -30.62
C SER A 93 9.16 4.39 -31.37
N VAL A 94 8.72 5.65 -31.35
CA VAL A 94 7.63 6.10 -32.22
C VAL A 94 8.16 6.21 -33.65
N THR A 95 7.54 5.51 -34.60
CA THR A 95 7.83 5.64 -36.03
C THR A 95 6.65 6.33 -36.69
N THR A 96 6.78 7.60 -37.01
CA THR A 96 5.83 8.31 -37.88
C THR A 96 6.26 8.09 -39.32
N ASP A 97 5.39 7.53 -40.16
CA ASP A 97 5.61 7.52 -41.61
C ASP A 97 5.69 8.98 -42.11
N PRO A 98 6.81 9.43 -42.68
CA PRO A 98 6.95 10.81 -43.14
C PRO A 98 6.18 11.10 -44.44
N THR A 99 5.49 10.13 -45.04
CA THR A 99 4.91 10.28 -46.40
C THR A 99 3.39 10.03 -46.49
N PRO A 100 2.53 11.04 -46.24
CA PRO A 100 1.14 11.01 -46.70
C PRO A 100 1.04 11.28 -48.22
N THR A 101 2.03 10.88 -49.03
CA THR A 101 2.06 11.18 -50.47
C THR A 101 1.31 10.17 -51.33
N ALA A 102 0.90 9.02 -50.77
CA ALA A 102 0.14 8.01 -51.49
C ALA A 102 -1.25 8.49 -52.00
N PHE A 103 -1.73 9.66 -51.56
CA PHE A 103 -3.03 10.20 -51.97
C PHE A 103 -2.97 11.40 -52.92
N LEU A 104 -1.77 11.89 -53.31
CA LEU A 104 -1.62 13.11 -54.13
C LEU A 104 -1.31 12.88 -55.62
N LEU A 105 -1.06 11.64 -56.07
CA LEU A 105 -0.65 11.35 -57.46
C LEU A 105 -1.62 10.45 -58.26
N MET A 106 -2.89 10.30 -57.84
CA MET A 106 -3.91 9.54 -58.58
C MET A 106 -5.03 10.43 -59.16
N GLY A 107 -4.85 11.75 -59.19
CA GLY A 107 -5.86 12.69 -59.68
C GLY A 107 -5.26 13.95 -60.30
N ALA A 108 -4.70 13.81 -61.51
CA ALA A 108 -4.54 14.88 -62.50
C ALA A 108 -4.41 14.24 -63.88
#